data_AF-A0A293MJI2-F1
#
_entry.id   AF-A0A293MJI2-F1
#
_cell.length_a   1.000
_cell.length_b   1.000
_cell.length_c   1.000
_cell.angle_alpha   90.00
_cell.angle_beta   90.00
_cell.angle_gamma   90.00
#
_symmetry.space_group_name_H-M   'P 1'
#
loop_
_entity.id
_entity.type
_entity.pdbx_description
1 polymer ?
#
loop_
_entity_poly.entity_id
_entity_poly.type
_entity_poly.pdbx_seq_one_letter_code
_entity_poly.pdbx_strand_id
1 'polypeptide(L)'
;MEGVRKRMTEVHFSGLPSQSIIYGMAMLTMGCDVNSVLVSCLQRNVFCIEYARSARNVMVPSTREVQFTYLPEGADVVAMDAFSRPLGNSLDVIIGIAFVRSGENQPSKQYLNIYSQGELGSGVDLDKIAQGCLHLELDYIPYQLTHSQLLSEEQTNGETVFLVSGCDRRIHVFREDESHQSYSEVPVESLFADIPDVVLSMALKYTDDGKKTHICFRL
;
A
#
# COMPACT_ATOMS: atom_id res chain seq x y z
N MET A 1 -16.40 41.29 1.72
CA MET A 1 -16.54 40.00 2.43
C MET A 1 -15.15 39.54 2.82
N GLU A 2 -14.71 39.85 4.04
CA GLU A 2 -13.43 39.38 4.56
C GLU A 2 -13.52 37.87 4.82
N GLY A 3 -12.61 37.11 4.20
CA GLY A 3 -12.49 35.67 4.44
C GLY A 3 -12.01 35.43 5.86
N VAL A 4 -12.85 34.83 6.70
CA VAL A 4 -12.46 34.35 8.02
C VAL A 4 -11.34 33.35 7.84
N ARG A 5 -10.11 33.76 8.16
CA ARG A 5 -8.93 32.88 8.16
C ARG A 5 -9.11 31.87 9.28
N LYS A 6 -9.58 30.66 8.95
CA LYS A 6 -9.69 29.56 9.92
C LYS A 6 -8.31 29.31 10.52
N ARG A 7 -8.21 29.47 11.84
CA ARG A 7 -7.00 29.14 12.59
C ARG A 7 -6.88 27.62 12.61
N MET A 8 -5.82 27.09 12.02
CA MET A 8 -5.52 25.67 12.07
C MET A 8 -5.03 25.37 13.48
N THR A 9 -5.69 24.45 14.18
CA THR A 9 -5.36 24.05 15.54
C THR A 9 -4.92 22.59 15.48
N GLU A 10 -3.77 22.28 16.08
CA GLU A 10 -3.30 20.91 16.23
C GLU A 10 -4.28 20.16 17.15
N VAL A 11 -4.79 19.01 16.69
CA VAL A 11 -5.79 18.21 17.42
C VAL A 11 -5.14 17.07 18.19
N HIS A 12 -4.09 16.45 17.64
CA HIS A 12 -3.37 15.36 18.28
C HIS A 12 -1.96 15.20 17.70
N PHE A 13 -1.04 14.72 18.54
CA PHE A 13 0.30 14.30 18.17
C PHE A 13 0.50 12.83 18.59
N SER A 14 0.88 11.98 17.64
CA SER A 14 1.32 10.61 17.91
C SER A 14 2.83 10.53 17.74
N GLY A 15 3.54 10.19 18.81
CA GLY A 15 4.97 9.91 18.74
C GLY A 15 5.23 8.52 18.15
N LEU A 16 6.12 8.45 17.15
CA LEU A 16 6.66 7.19 16.64
C LEU A 16 7.95 6.84 17.39
N PRO A 17 8.25 5.54 17.60
CA PRO A 17 9.45 5.14 18.33
C PRO A 17 10.75 5.42 17.56
N SER A 18 10.68 5.56 16.23
CA SER A 18 11.82 5.83 15.37
C SER A 18 11.37 6.53 14.08
N GLN A 19 12.33 6.86 13.21
CA GLN A 19 12.06 7.50 11.93
C GLN A 19 11.31 6.55 10.99
N SER A 20 10.49 7.13 10.11
CA SER A 20 9.86 6.44 8.99
C SER A 20 10.40 6.99 7.68
N ILE A 21 10.09 6.31 6.58
CA ILE A 21 10.41 6.74 5.22
C ILE A 21 9.12 7.17 4.51
N ILE A 22 9.23 8.03 3.49
CA ILE A 22 8.07 8.60 2.80
C ILE A 22 7.16 7.51 2.21
N TYR A 23 7.73 6.43 1.68
CA TYR A 23 6.98 5.30 1.12
C TYR A 23 6.57 4.26 2.16
N GLY A 24 6.94 4.45 3.43
CA GLY A 24 6.58 3.56 4.53
C GLY A 24 5.21 3.89 5.13
N MET A 25 4.45 4.78 4.50
CA MET A 25 3.14 5.21 4.96
C MET A 25 2.05 4.80 3.97
N ALA A 26 0.97 4.24 4.48
CA ALA A 26 -0.20 3.88 3.68
C ALA A 26 -1.49 4.37 4.34
N MET A 27 -2.39 4.95 3.54
CA MET A 27 -3.71 5.37 4.00
C MET A 27 -4.69 4.19 3.91
N LEU A 28 -5.36 3.88 5.01
CA LEU A 28 -6.46 2.92 5.05
C LEU A 28 -7.78 3.67 5.07
N THR A 29 -8.62 3.42 4.06
CA THR A 29 -9.97 4.00 3.98
C THR A 29 -10.98 2.92 4.37
N MET A 30 -11.29 2.82 5.66
CA MET A 30 -12.18 1.77 6.19
C MET A 30 -13.66 2.20 6.16
N GLY A 31 -14.11 2.78 5.05
CA GLY A 31 -15.48 3.26 4.88
C GLY A 31 -15.72 4.67 5.41
N CYS A 32 -16.98 4.99 5.73
CA CYS A 32 -17.50 6.35 5.73
C CYS A 32 -16.93 7.32 6.79
N ASP A 33 -16.16 6.88 7.78
CA ASP A 33 -15.74 7.76 8.88
C ASP A 33 -14.38 7.43 9.52
N VAL A 34 -13.67 6.39 9.09
CA VAL A 34 -12.39 5.98 9.69
C VAL A 34 -11.31 5.92 8.61
N ASN A 35 -10.50 6.98 8.59
CA ASN A 35 -9.23 6.98 7.89
C ASN A 35 -8.14 6.66 8.91
N SER A 36 -7.51 5.51 8.74
CA SER A 36 -6.36 5.11 9.53
C SER A 36 -5.11 5.25 8.68
N VAL A 37 -3.96 5.49 9.31
CA VAL A 37 -2.67 5.59 8.64
C VAL A 37 -1.79 4.49 9.18
N LEU A 38 -1.27 3.65 8.29
CA LEU A 38 -0.19 2.75 8.60
C LEU A 38 1.13 3.47 8.41
N VAL A 39 2.04 3.28 9.35
CA VAL A 39 3.40 3.84 9.30
C VAL A 39 4.39 2.77 9.72
N SER A 40 5.27 2.34 8.80
CA SER A 40 6.43 1.53 9.14
C SER A 40 7.53 2.39 9.73
N CYS A 41 8.10 1.96 10.85
CA CYS A 41 9.21 2.63 11.51
C CYS A 41 10.51 1.81 11.35
N LEU A 42 11.67 2.47 11.38
CA LEU A 42 12.96 1.78 11.46
C LEU A 42 12.97 0.87 12.70
N GLN A 43 13.45 -0.37 12.57
CA GLN A 43 13.44 -1.36 13.66
C GLN A 43 12.04 -1.93 14.01
N ARG A 44 11.32 -2.44 12.99
CA ARG A 44 10.42 -3.63 13.08
C ARG A 44 8.92 -3.37 13.14
N ASN A 45 8.44 -2.18 13.44
CA ASN A 45 7.03 -2.03 13.83
C ASN A 45 6.24 -1.21 12.80
N VAL A 46 5.12 -1.77 12.34
CA VAL A 46 4.10 -1.03 11.61
C VAL A 46 3.06 -0.54 12.62
N PHE A 47 2.87 0.77 12.70
CA PHE A 47 1.89 1.38 13.57
C PHE A 47 0.65 1.76 12.78
N CYS A 48 -0.52 1.45 13.33
CA CYS A 48 -1.78 2.02 12.89
C CYS A 48 -2.10 3.22 13.77
N ILE A 49 -2.24 4.39 13.13
CA ILE A 49 -2.71 5.63 13.74
C ILE A 49 -4.12 5.89 13.22
N GLU A 50 -5.09 5.96 14.11
CA GLU A 50 -6.49 6.12 13.74
C GLU A 50 -7.21 7.07 14.69
N TYR A 51 -8.33 7.61 14.22
CA TYR A 51 -9.26 8.33 15.09
C TYR A 51 -10.53 7.49 15.23
N ALA A 52 -10.70 6.88 16.40
CA ALA A 52 -11.89 6.14 16.72
C ALA A 52 -12.97 7.08 17.27
N ARG A 53 -14.22 6.85 16.85
CA ARG A 53 -15.38 7.58 17.41
C ARG A 53 -15.79 6.93 18.73
N SER A 54 -15.66 7.67 19.83
CA SER A 54 -16.13 7.26 21.16
C SER A 54 -17.66 7.09 21.19
N ALA A 55 -18.17 6.32 22.17
CA ALA A 55 -19.60 6.21 22.47
C ALA A 55 -20.31 7.57 22.69
N ARG A 56 -19.55 8.64 22.99
CA ARG A 56 -20.04 10.02 23.13
C ARG A 56 -19.92 10.85 21.85
N ASN A 57 -19.66 10.22 20.71
CA ASN A 57 -19.45 10.88 19.41
C ASN A 57 -18.26 11.86 19.39
N VAL A 58 -17.21 11.57 20.18
CA VAL A 58 -15.95 12.34 20.22
C VAL A 58 -14.87 11.54 19.51
N MET A 59 -14.11 12.18 18.62
CA MET A 59 -12.95 11.57 17.96
C MET A 59 -11.82 11.40 18.98
N VAL A 60 -11.43 10.16 19.24
CA VAL A 60 -10.33 9.82 20.13
C VAL A 60 -9.20 9.24 19.28
N PRO A 61 -8.02 9.88 19.28
CA PRO A 61 -6.86 9.35 18.60
C PRO A 61 -6.38 8.07 19.29
N SER A 62 -5.98 7.11 18.48
CA SER A 62 -5.43 5.82 18.90
C SER A 62 -4.18 5.54 18.08
N THR A 63 -3.17 4.95 18.71
CA THR A 63 -1.94 4.51 18.05
C THR A 63 -1.58 3.15 18.63
N ARG A 64 -1.48 2.16 17.76
CA ARG A 64 -1.17 0.78 18.14
C ARG A 64 -0.24 0.14 17.13
N GLU A 65 0.56 -0.79 17.60
CA GLU A 65 1.37 -1.65 16.75
C GLU A 65 0.52 -2.75 16.12
N VAL A 66 0.84 -3.11 14.87
CA VAL A 66 0.19 -4.16 14.09
C VAL A 66 1.25 -5.20 13.72
N GLN A 67 0.96 -6.47 14.05
CA GLN A 67 1.86 -7.58 13.80
C GLN A 67 1.51 -8.26 12.48
N PHE A 68 2.31 -8.00 11.44
CA PHE A 68 2.15 -8.61 10.13
C PHE A 68 2.87 -9.95 10.03
N THR A 69 2.13 -11.00 9.66
CA THR A 69 2.70 -12.33 9.48
C THR A 69 3.66 -12.35 8.29
N TYR A 70 4.74 -13.13 8.37
CA TYR A 70 5.82 -13.16 7.36
C TYR A 70 6.56 -11.84 7.11
N LEU A 71 6.38 -10.82 7.96
CA LEU A 71 7.30 -9.69 8.04
C LEU A 71 8.32 -9.99 9.13
N PRO A 72 9.53 -10.47 8.79
CA PRO A 72 10.47 -10.96 9.80
C PRO A 72 11.08 -9.81 10.58
N GLU A 73 11.49 -10.13 11.81
CA GLU A 73 12.20 -9.19 12.65
C GLU A 73 13.54 -8.76 11.99
N GLY A 74 13.76 -7.45 11.89
CA GLY A 74 14.94 -6.88 11.23
C GLY A 74 14.83 -6.75 9.71
N ALA A 75 13.65 -6.96 9.13
CA ALA A 75 13.37 -6.51 7.77
C ALA A 75 13.34 -4.98 7.69
N ASP A 76 13.92 -4.45 6.63
CA ASP A 76 13.87 -3.04 6.25
C ASP A 76 12.67 -2.84 5.32
N VAL A 77 11.55 -2.34 5.85
CA VAL A 77 10.40 -1.95 5.03
C VAL A 77 10.81 -0.79 4.14
N VAL A 78 10.70 -0.98 2.83
CA VAL A 78 11.10 0.01 1.82
C VAL A 78 9.91 0.75 1.24
N ALA A 79 8.78 0.07 1.07
CA ALA A 79 7.56 0.70 0.61
C ALA A 79 6.33 -0.03 1.13
N MET A 80 5.24 0.71 1.28
CA MET A 80 3.95 0.22 1.73
C MET A 80 2.87 0.95 0.97
N ASP A 81 1.83 0.23 0.58
CA ASP A 81 0.63 0.85 0.06
C ASP A 81 -0.59 0.03 0.46
N ALA A 82 -1.75 0.66 0.46
CA ALA A 82 -3.00 0.00 0.77
C ALA A 82 -4.16 0.60 0.00
N PHE A 83 -5.13 -0.24 -0.31
CA PHE A 83 -6.38 0.17 -0.94
C PHE A 83 -7.54 -0.64 -0.40
N SER A 84 -8.74 -0.17 -0.71
CA SER A 84 -9.97 -0.83 -0.30
C SER A 84 -10.92 -0.91 -1.48
N ARG A 85 -11.60 -2.05 -1.61
CA ARG A 85 -12.59 -2.28 -2.65
C ARG A 85 -13.90 -2.78 -2.05
N PRO A 86 -15.06 -2.50 -2.66
CA PRO A 86 -16.33 -3.03 -2.20
C PRO A 86 -16.34 -4.57 -2.27
N LEU A 87 -16.79 -5.23 -1.20
CA LEU A 87 -16.99 -6.68 -1.14
C LEU A 87 -18.40 -6.96 -0.57
N GLY A 88 -19.38 -7.03 -1.46
CA GLY A 88 -20.79 -7.13 -1.09
C GLY A 88 -21.25 -5.90 -0.29
N ASN A 89 -21.68 -6.12 0.96
CA ASN A 89 -22.05 -5.05 1.89
C ASN A 89 -20.90 -4.61 2.81
N SER A 90 -19.69 -5.14 2.61
CA SER A 90 -18.48 -4.84 3.37
C SER A 90 -17.39 -4.24 2.46
N LEU A 91 -16.23 -3.97 3.04
CA LEU A 91 -15.02 -3.55 2.34
C LEU A 91 -13.96 -4.64 2.47
N ASP A 92 -13.31 -4.96 1.35
CA ASP A 92 -12.08 -5.74 1.33
C ASP A 92 -10.90 -4.75 1.36
N VAL A 93 -10.01 -4.92 2.32
CA VAL A 93 -8.84 -4.05 2.51
C VAL A 93 -7.60 -4.86 2.18
N ILE A 94 -6.80 -4.34 1.26
CA ILE A 94 -5.59 -4.97 0.75
C ILE A 94 -4.40 -4.07 1.11
N ILE A 95 -3.36 -4.65 1.69
CA ILE A 95 -2.15 -3.95 2.11
C ILE A 95 -0.95 -4.65 1.46
N GLY A 96 -0.15 -3.91 0.70
CA GLY A 96 1.13 -4.36 0.19
C GLY A 96 2.27 -3.81 1.04
N ILE A 97 3.23 -4.65 1.42
CA ILE A 97 4.47 -4.28 2.12
C ILE A 97 5.66 -4.85 1.36
N ALA A 98 6.48 -3.97 0.79
CA ALA A 98 7.75 -4.32 0.17
C ALA A 98 8.90 -4.10 1.16
N PHE A 99 9.76 -5.11 1.34
CA PHE A 99 10.86 -5.04 2.30
C PHE A 99 12.10 -5.80 1.84
N VAL A 100 13.23 -5.41 2.41
CA VAL A 100 14.53 -6.06 2.21
C VAL A 100 14.93 -6.75 3.51
N ARG A 101 15.36 -7.99 3.42
CA ARG A 101 15.92 -8.75 4.53
C ARG A 101 17.41 -8.92 4.31
N SER A 102 18.20 -8.23 5.13
CA SER A 102 19.65 -8.41 5.18
C SER A 102 19.98 -9.74 5.86
N GLY A 103 20.78 -10.59 5.19
CA GLY A 103 21.35 -11.79 5.79
C GLY A 103 22.74 -11.50 6.34
N GLU A 104 23.05 -11.96 7.56
CA GLU A 104 24.39 -11.76 8.15
C GLU A 104 25.52 -12.41 7.31
N ASN A 105 25.21 -13.51 6.60
CA ASN A 105 26.15 -14.26 5.75
C ASN A 105 25.55 -14.68 4.39
N GLN A 106 24.42 -14.08 4.00
CA GLN A 106 23.73 -14.38 2.75
C GLN A 106 23.40 -13.07 2.02
N PRO A 107 23.28 -13.09 0.68
CA PRO A 107 22.81 -11.92 -0.05
C PRO A 107 21.46 -11.48 0.54
N SER A 108 21.25 -10.16 0.59
CA SER A 108 19.96 -9.62 0.98
C SER A 108 18.88 -10.17 0.06
N LYS A 109 17.75 -10.61 0.65
CA LYS A 109 16.57 -11.04 -0.09
C LYS A 109 15.50 -9.95 -0.05
N GLN A 110 14.70 -9.85 -1.09
CA GLN A 110 13.69 -8.82 -1.24
C GLN A 110 12.33 -9.47 -1.43
N TYR A 111 11.30 -8.86 -0.86
CA TYR A 111 9.98 -9.45 -0.81
C TYR A 111 8.90 -8.41 -0.99
N LEU A 112 7.76 -8.85 -1.52
CA LEU A 112 6.47 -8.16 -1.49
C LEU A 112 5.48 -9.07 -0.76
N ASN A 113 4.99 -8.62 0.40
CA ASN A 113 3.88 -9.27 1.07
C ASN A 113 2.58 -8.53 0.76
N ILE A 114 1.54 -9.28 0.42
CA ILE A 114 0.20 -8.74 0.19
C ILE A 114 -0.74 -9.36 1.22
N TYR A 115 -1.40 -8.50 1.99
CA TYR A 115 -2.27 -8.85 3.10
C TYR A 115 -3.71 -8.53 2.74
N SER A 116 -4.61 -9.50 2.92
CA SER A 116 -6.04 -9.33 2.70
C SER A 116 -6.83 -10.34 3.53
N GLN A 117 -8.07 -10.03 3.86
CA GLN A 117 -8.95 -10.99 4.55
C GLN A 117 -9.85 -11.75 3.56
N GLY A 118 -10.38 -11.11 2.51
CA GLY A 118 -11.16 -11.78 1.46
C GLY A 118 -12.46 -12.47 1.91
N GLU A 119 -12.92 -12.27 3.14
CA GLU A 119 -14.09 -12.93 3.71
C GLU A 119 -15.35 -12.06 3.64
N LEU A 120 -16.43 -12.57 3.03
CA LEU A 120 -17.72 -11.87 2.97
C LEU A 120 -18.39 -11.81 4.35
N GLY A 121 -18.82 -10.60 4.74
CA GLY A 121 -19.60 -10.39 5.96
C GLY A 121 -18.79 -10.31 7.25
N SER A 122 -17.46 -10.45 7.18
CA SER A 122 -16.59 -9.99 8.25
C SER A 122 -16.46 -8.47 8.17
N GLY A 123 -16.49 -7.81 9.33
CA GLY A 123 -16.09 -6.41 9.42
C GLY A 123 -14.59 -6.27 9.16
N VAL A 124 -14.16 -5.06 8.81
CA VAL A 124 -12.74 -4.76 8.61
C VAL A 124 -12.00 -4.91 9.93
N ASP A 125 -11.11 -5.89 10.02
CA ASP A 125 -10.28 -6.18 11.19
C ASP A 125 -8.82 -6.27 10.76
N LEU A 126 -8.05 -5.25 11.10
CA LEU A 126 -6.65 -5.12 10.70
C LEU A 126 -5.77 -6.26 11.24
N ASP A 127 -6.10 -6.82 12.40
CA ASP A 127 -5.31 -7.92 12.97
C ASP A 127 -5.56 -9.22 12.20
N LYS A 128 -6.78 -9.43 11.69
CA LYS A 128 -7.08 -10.55 10.77
C LYS A 128 -6.44 -10.37 9.40
N ILE A 129 -6.51 -9.15 8.85
CA ILE A 129 -5.86 -8.81 7.57
C ILE A 129 -4.36 -9.11 7.65
N ALA A 130 -3.71 -8.72 8.75
CA ALA A 130 -2.28 -8.95 8.97
C ALA A 130 -1.88 -10.44 9.03
N GLN A 131 -2.83 -11.37 9.18
CA GLN A 131 -2.60 -12.81 9.10
C GLN A 131 -2.77 -13.40 7.70
N GLY A 132 -3.62 -12.79 6.85
CA GLY A 132 -3.93 -13.27 5.50
C GLY A 132 -2.87 -12.86 4.48
N CYS A 133 -1.66 -13.41 4.61
CA CYS A 133 -0.49 -13.00 3.85
C CYS A 133 -0.21 -13.90 2.64
N LEU A 134 -0.09 -13.28 1.47
CA LEU A 134 0.61 -13.80 0.31
C LEU A 134 2.05 -13.27 0.31
N HIS A 135 3.03 -14.17 0.25
CA HIS A 135 4.46 -13.84 0.31
C HIS A 135 5.12 -14.06 -1.06
N LEU A 136 5.70 -13.00 -1.63
CA LEU A 136 6.36 -13.03 -2.95
C LEU A 136 7.84 -12.64 -2.81
N GLU A 137 8.76 -13.45 -3.34
CA GLU A 137 10.20 -13.10 -3.45
C GLU A 137 10.41 -12.27 -4.73
N LEU A 138 11.23 -11.23 -4.63
CA LEU A 138 11.56 -10.32 -5.74
C LEU A 138 13.01 -10.53 -6.16
N ASP A 139 13.26 -10.54 -7.46
CA ASP A 139 14.62 -10.64 -8.03
C ASP A 139 15.33 -9.27 -8.16
N TYR A 140 14.77 -8.23 -7.54
CA TYR A 140 15.25 -6.86 -7.58
C TYR A 140 14.99 -6.15 -6.24
N ILE A 141 15.68 -5.03 -6.00
CA ILE A 141 15.45 -4.18 -4.82
C ILE A 141 14.27 -3.25 -5.12
N PRO A 142 13.14 -3.35 -4.39
CA PRO A 142 12.02 -2.44 -4.58
C PRO A 142 12.39 -1.04 -4.06
N TYR A 143 11.95 -0.01 -4.75
CA TYR A 143 12.14 1.40 -4.36
C TYR A 143 10.83 2.07 -3.94
N GLN A 144 9.73 1.76 -4.62
CA GLN A 144 8.42 2.32 -4.36
C GLN A 144 7.36 1.25 -4.69
N LEU A 145 6.27 1.29 -3.94
CA LEU A 145 5.08 0.46 -4.12
C LEU A 145 3.88 1.40 -4.20
N THR A 146 3.01 1.20 -5.18
CA THR A 146 1.70 1.87 -5.21
C THR A 146 0.67 1.03 -5.94
N HIS A 147 -0.61 1.24 -5.71
CA HIS A 147 -1.70 0.65 -6.47
C HIS A 147 -2.20 1.60 -7.57
N SER A 148 -2.73 1.03 -8.65
CA SER A 148 -3.34 1.80 -9.72
C SER A 148 -4.45 1.01 -10.40
N GLN A 149 -5.36 1.71 -11.09
CA GLN A 149 -6.38 1.07 -11.92
C GLN A 149 -5.79 0.72 -13.28
N LEU A 150 -5.77 -0.58 -13.61
CA LEU A 150 -5.46 -1.11 -14.93
C LEU A 150 -6.76 -1.29 -15.72
N LEU A 151 -6.90 -0.58 -16.86
CA LEU A 151 -8.04 -0.72 -17.77
C LEU A 151 -7.66 -1.72 -18.86
N SER A 152 -8.47 -2.75 -19.02
CA SER A 152 -8.41 -3.66 -20.17
C SER A 152 -9.32 -3.15 -21.28
N GLU A 153 -8.97 -3.40 -22.55
CA GLU A 153 -9.83 -3.07 -23.70
C GLU A 153 -11.24 -3.70 -23.60
N GLU A 154 -11.38 -4.79 -22.84
CA GLU A 154 -12.62 -5.56 -22.71
C GLU A 154 -13.45 -5.22 -21.46
N GLN A 155 -12.90 -4.49 -20.48
CA GLN A 155 -13.56 -4.24 -19.19
C GLN A 155 -13.77 -2.75 -18.92
N THR A 156 -15.04 -2.38 -18.66
CA THR A 156 -15.43 -1.01 -18.32
C THR A 156 -15.06 -0.62 -16.89
N ASN A 157 -14.87 -1.60 -16.00
CA ASN A 157 -14.37 -1.37 -14.65
C ASN A 157 -12.89 -1.78 -14.63
N GLY A 158 -12.02 -0.84 -14.25
CA GLY A 158 -10.60 -1.15 -14.08
C GLY A 158 -10.37 -2.16 -12.96
N GLU A 159 -9.33 -2.95 -13.13
CA GLU A 159 -8.81 -3.80 -12.06
C GLU A 159 -7.75 -3.05 -11.26
N THR A 160 -7.68 -3.29 -9.95
CA THR A 160 -6.63 -2.67 -9.13
C THR A 160 -5.40 -3.56 -9.14
N VAL A 161 -4.26 -3.01 -9.56
CA VAL A 161 -2.96 -3.70 -9.59
C VAL A 161 -1.97 -3.01 -8.69
N PHE A 162 -0.98 -3.75 -8.19
CA PHE A 162 0.20 -3.16 -7.55
C PHE A 162 1.27 -2.89 -8.61
N LEU A 163 1.88 -1.70 -8.51
CA LEU A 163 3.04 -1.26 -9.26
C LEU A 163 4.23 -1.19 -8.32
N VAL A 164 5.34 -1.82 -8.71
CA VAL A 164 6.60 -1.78 -7.95
C VAL A 164 7.70 -1.28 -8.86
N SER A 165 8.37 -0.19 -8.48
CA SER A 165 9.61 0.23 -9.17
C SER A 165 10.81 -0.46 -8.54
N GLY A 166 11.74 -0.93 -9.37
CA GLY A 166 12.94 -1.63 -8.93
C GLY A 166 14.27 -0.93 -9.26
N CYS A 167 15.34 -1.40 -8.63
CA CYS A 167 16.72 -1.01 -8.95
C CYS A 167 17.18 -1.35 -10.37
N ASP A 168 16.41 -2.20 -11.06
CA ASP A 168 16.60 -2.59 -12.46
C ASP A 168 16.00 -1.58 -13.45
N ARG A 169 15.50 -0.43 -12.95
CA ARG A 169 14.87 0.66 -13.73
C ARG A 169 13.59 0.24 -14.45
N ARG A 170 12.89 -0.76 -13.92
CA ARG A 170 11.60 -1.24 -14.45
C ARG A 170 10.47 -1.04 -13.45
N ILE A 171 9.25 -1.03 -13.98
CA ILE A 171 8.02 -1.14 -13.20
C ILE A 171 7.47 -2.53 -13.43
N HIS A 172 7.26 -3.20 -12.32
CA HIS A 172 6.67 -4.52 -12.22
C HIS A 172 5.21 -4.36 -11.85
N VAL A 173 4.34 -5.12 -12.50
CA VAL A 173 2.90 -5.09 -12.25
C VAL A 173 2.49 -6.41 -11.64
N PHE A 174 1.96 -6.35 -10.43
CA PHE A 174 1.39 -7.51 -9.75
C PHE A 174 -0.12 -7.44 -9.85
N ARG A 175 -0.68 -8.45 -10.51
CA ARG A 175 -2.10 -8.60 -10.76
C ARG A 175 -2.65 -9.72 -9.90
N GLU A 176 -3.85 -9.52 -9.37
CA GLU A 176 -4.58 -10.56 -8.66
C GLU A 176 -5.11 -11.63 -9.62
N ASP A 177 -4.92 -12.89 -9.27
CA ASP A 177 -5.68 -14.01 -9.78
C ASP A 177 -6.81 -14.33 -8.78
N GLU A 178 -8.00 -13.80 -9.07
CA GLU A 178 -9.20 -13.97 -8.24
C GLU A 178 -9.57 -15.45 -8.05
N SER A 179 -9.23 -16.32 -9.00
CA SER A 179 -9.56 -17.76 -8.93
C SER A 179 -8.77 -18.48 -7.84
N HIS A 180 -7.56 -18.00 -7.56
CA HIS A 180 -6.64 -18.60 -6.60
C HIS A 180 -6.37 -17.70 -5.39
N GLN A 181 -7.02 -16.52 -5.30
CA GLN A 181 -6.80 -15.51 -4.28
C GLN A 181 -5.30 -15.22 -4.08
N SER A 182 -4.61 -15.03 -5.21
CA SER A 182 -3.15 -14.86 -5.25
C SER A 182 -2.79 -13.69 -6.14
N TYR A 183 -1.52 -13.27 -6.09
CA TYR A 183 -0.97 -12.25 -6.98
C TYR A 183 0.25 -12.80 -7.69
N SER A 184 0.42 -12.40 -8.94
CA SER A 184 1.59 -12.74 -9.74
C SER A 184 2.04 -11.55 -10.57
N GLU A 185 3.34 -11.51 -10.87
CA GLU A 185 3.90 -10.53 -11.78
C GLU A 185 3.44 -10.84 -13.21
N VAL A 186 2.91 -9.82 -13.91
CA VAL A 186 2.51 -9.94 -15.31
C VAL A 186 3.51 -9.22 -16.23
N PRO A 187 3.84 -9.79 -17.40
CA PRO A 187 4.69 -9.11 -18.37
C PRO A 187 4.03 -7.82 -18.85
N VAL A 188 4.80 -6.74 -18.85
CA VAL A 188 4.36 -5.39 -19.24
C VAL A 188 5.22 -4.85 -20.39
N GLU A 189 5.48 -5.75 -21.34
CA GLU A 189 6.13 -5.44 -22.61
C GLU A 189 5.28 -4.38 -23.32
N SER A 190 5.83 -3.18 -23.53
CA SER A 190 5.26 -2.00 -24.20
C SER A 190 4.46 -0.97 -23.36
N LEU A 191 4.23 -1.18 -22.05
CA LEU A 191 3.46 -0.21 -21.24
C LEU A 191 4.32 0.89 -20.58
N PHE A 192 5.62 0.64 -20.37
CA PHE A 192 6.46 1.53 -19.57
C PHE A 192 7.71 1.96 -20.33
N ALA A 193 8.00 3.26 -20.30
CA ALA A 193 9.29 3.79 -20.72
C ALA A 193 10.34 3.54 -19.62
N ASP A 194 11.62 3.56 -19.99
CA ASP A 194 12.73 3.53 -19.03
C ASP A 194 12.54 4.60 -17.95
N ILE A 195 12.76 4.19 -16.70
CA ILE A 195 12.47 5.00 -15.52
C ILE A 195 13.76 5.73 -15.09
N PRO A 196 13.68 7.00 -14.65
CA PRO A 196 14.81 7.66 -13.98
C PRO A 196 15.18 6.92 -12.68
N ASP A 197 16.43 7.06 -12.21
CA ASP A 197 16.98 6.26 -11.10
C ASP A 197 16.13 6.26 -9.81
N VAL A 198 15.40 7.33 -9.49
CA VAL A 198 14.51 7.39 -8.31
C VAL A 198 13.13 7.90 -8.73
N VAL A 199 12.08 7.18 -8.33
CA VAL A 199 10.69 7.58 -8.55
C VAL A 199 10.09 8.09 -7.26
N LEU A 200 9.49 9.29 -7.27
CA LEU A 200 8.73 9.79 -6.11
C LEU A 200 7.25 9.42 -6.16
N SER A 201 6.69 9.31 -7.36
CA SER A 201 5.29 8.97 -7.56
C SER A 201 5.12 8.27 -8.89
N MET A 202 4.33 7.21 -8.87
CA MET A 202 3.89 6.45 -10.04
C MET A 202 2.37 6.47 -10.10
N ALA A 203 1.83 6.63 -11.30
CA ALA A 203 0.41 6.43 -11.56
C ALA A 203 0.23 6.03 -13.02
N LEU A 204 -0.68 5.09 -13.31
CA LEU A 204 -1.11 4.81 -14.68
C LEU A 204 -2.00 5.95 -15.17
N LYS A 205 -1.68 6.50 -16.33
CA LYS A 205 -2.52 7.44 -17.06
C LYS A 205 -2.87 6.85 -18.42
N TYR A 206 -4.12 7.00 -18.83
CA TYR A 206 -4.58 6.56 -20.14
C TYR A 206 -4.58 7.74 -21.11
N THR A 207 -4.14 7.50 -22.34
CA THR A 207 -4.31 8.44 -23.46
C THR A 207 -5.79 8.56 -23.84
N ASP A 208 -6.16 9.65 -24.51
CA ASP A 208 -7.55 9.94 -24.90
C ASP A 208 -8.17 8.86 -25.82
N ASP A 209 -7.35 8.02 -26.46
CA ASP A 209 -7.78 6.87 -27.26
C ASP A 209 -8.03 5.60 -26.43
N GLY A 210 -7.76 5.63 -25.12
CA GLY A 210 -7.93 4.52 -24.17
C GLY A 210 -6.93 3.37 -24.34
N LYS A 211 -5.99 3.49 -25.29
CA LYS A 211 -5.15 2.36 -25.74
C LYS A 211 -3.73 2.36 -25.20
N LYS A 212 -3.22 3.52 -24.75
CA LYS A 212 -1.86 3.60 -24.20
C LYS A 212 -1.88 4.06 -22.77
N THR A 213 -1.19 3.29 -21.96
CA THR A 213 -0.93 3.60 -20.56
C THR A 213 0.43 4.28 -20.48
N HIS A 214 0.50 5.48 -19.91
CA HIS A 214 1.74 6.15 -19.55
C HIS A 214 1.86 6.21 -18.04
N ILE A 215 3.03 5.88 -17.50
CA ILE A 215 3.32 6.21 -16.10
C ILE A 215 3.81 7.65 -16.02
N CYS A 216 3.10 8.44 -15.22
CA CYS A 216 3.56 9.77 -14.88
C CYS A 216 4.51 9.66 -13.69
N PHE A 217 5.77 9.98 -13.92
CA PHE A 217 6.73 10.20 -12.85
C PHE A 217 6.60 11.64 -12.36
N ARG A 218 6.55 11.82 -11.04
CA ARG A 218 6.92 13.10 -10.44
C ARG A 218 8.27 12.90 -9.76
N LEU A 219 9.27 13.67 -10.20
CA LEU A 219 10.57 13.80 -9.53
C LEU A 219 10.52 14.96 -8.52
#